data_AF-A0A2E6DD07-F1
#
_entry.id   AF-A0A2E6DD07-F1
#
_cell.length_a   1.000
_cell.length_b   1.000
_cell.length_c   1.000
_cell.angle_alpha   90.00
_cell.angle_beta   90.00
_cell.angle_gamma   90.00
#
_symmetry.space_group_name_H-M   'P 1'
#
loop_
_entity.id
_entity.type
_entity.pdbx_description
1 polymer ?
#
loop_
_entity_poly.entity_id
_entity_poly.type
_entity_poly.pdbx_seq_one_letter_code
_entity_poly.pdbx_strand_id
1 'polypeptide(L)'
;MKSSDCTLFSGGAKGAEEEFGVQAEKAGVEEVNFTFEGHAIKRKRGLHFLTHEELKKGEVSLTYISKMMNRSYAHGPKLKKVLQSIWHQINSAEEVFIIGKILDDGTVKGGTGWGAEFAKMCNKSLYVFDQEQKEWLKWNQDRWKKATPKIRKKHFAGGGTRFLTADGKKAIADLYKTSIK
;
A
#
# COMPACT_ATOMS: atom_id res chain seq x y z
N MET A 1 -4.28 -20.23 0.54
CA MET A 1 -3.20 -20.08 1.53
C MET A 1 -3.86 -20.09 2.90
N LYS A 2 -3.27 -20.71 3.93
CA LYS A 2 -3.86 -20.68 5.28
C LYS A 2 -3.78 -19.26 5.82
N SER A 3 -4.90 -18.70 6.26
CA SER A 3 -4.97 -17.32 6.76
C SER A 3 -4.07 -17.07 7.96
N SER A 4 -3.92 -18.07 8.84
CA SER A 4 -3.06 -18.02 10.04
C SER A 4 -1.59 -17.80 9.75
N ASP A 5 -1.13 -18.11 8.54
CA ASP A 5 0.29 -18.00 8.16
C ASP A 5 0.57 -16.67 7.43
N CYS A 6 -0.42 -15.78 7.37
CA CYS A 6 -0.37 -14.57 6.56
C CYS A 6 -0.44 -13.31 7.43
N THR A 7 0.29 -12.29 7.00
CA THR A 7 0.28 -10.98 7.64
C THR A 7 0.10 -9.90 6.58
N LEU A 8 -0.94 -9.08 6.76
CA LEU A 8 -1.15 -7.83 6.05
C LEU A 8 -0.33 -6.71 6.72
N PHE A 9 0.50 -6.01 5.94
CA PHE A 9 1.14 -4.75 6.34
C PHE A 9 0.42 -3.56 5.70
N SER A 10 0.02 -2.58 6.50
CA SER A 10 -0.72 -1.39 6.01
C SER A 10 -0.51 -0.18 6.92
N GLY A 11 -1.17 0.94 6.62
CA GLY A 11 -1.12 2.18 7.41
C GLY A 11 -2.40 2.48 8.21
N GLY A 12 -3.44 1.69 8.02
CA GLY A 12 -4.73 1.83 8.70
C GLY A 12 -5.49 3.13 8.42
N ALA A 13 -5.12 3.90 7.38
CA ALA A 13 -5.80 5.12 7.01
C ALA A 13 -7.20 4.84 6.43
N LYS A 14 -8.06 5.87 6.43
CA LYS A 14 -9.39 5.81 5.79
C LYS A 14 -9.25 5.39 4.32
N GLY A 15 -10.18 4.57 3.83
CA GLY A 15 -10.27 4.21 2.41
C GLY A 15 -9.70 2.83 2.12
N ALA A 16 -8.73 2.73 1.21
CA ALA A 16 -8.19 1.45 0.78
C ALA A 16 -7.57 0.63 1.92
N GLU A 17 -6.72 1.27 2.74
CA GLU A 17 -6.02 0.60 3.86
C GLU A 17 -7.00 0.07 4.91
N GLU A 18 -8.02 0.85 5.25
CA GLU A 18 -9.13 0.43 6.09
C GLU A 18 -9.83 -0.81 5.52
N GLU A 19 -10.16 -0.83 4.22
CA GLU A 19 -10.82 -1.97 3.60
C GLU A 19 -9.93 -3.22 3.54
N PHE A 20 -8.63 -3.07 3.24
CA PHE A 20 -7.68 -4.17 3.35
C PHE A 20 -7.70 -4.79 4.75
N GLY A 21 -7.68 -3.95 5.80
CA GLY A 21 -7.80 -4.42 7.18
C GLY A 21 -9.12 -5.13 7.49
N VAL A 22 -10.26 -4.61 6.98
CA VAL A 22 -11.57 -5.25 7.13
C VAL A 22 -11.60 -6.64 6.50
N GLN A 23 -11.05 -6.79 5.29
CA GLN A 23 -11.01 -8.08 4.60
C GLN A 23 -10.01 -9.05 5.23
N ALA A 24 -8.87 -8.55 5.72
CA ALA A 24 -7.91 -9.35 6.48
C ALA A 24 -8.55 -9.94 7.74
N GLU A 25 -9.24 -9.12 8.54
CA GLU A 25 -9.93 -9.58 9.75
C GLU A 25 -10.99 -10.65 9.43
N LYS A 26 -11.84 -10.41 8.42
CA LYS A 26 -12.86 -11.38 7.99
C LYS A 26 -12.25 -12.71 7.53
N ALA A 27 -11.10 -12.65 6.89
CA ALA A 27 -10.38 -13.83 6.41
C ALA A 27 -9.54 -14.51 7.51
N GLY A 28 -9.46 -13.96 8.73
CA GLY A 28 -8.61 -14.48 9.80
C GLY A 28 -7.11 -14.23 9.58
N VAL A 29 -6.75 -13.23 8.78
CA VAL A 29 -5.37 -12.82 8.50
C VAL A 29 -4.90 -11.83 9.57
N GLU A 30 -3.65 -11.98 10.02
CA GLU A 30 -3.04 -11.02 10.94
C GLU A 30 -2.79 -9.69 10.23
N GLU A 31 -2.86 -8.58 10.95
CA GLU A 31 -2.58 -7.26 10.38
C GLU A 31 -1.63 -6.47 11.26
N VAL A 32 -0.70 -5.76 10.63
CA VAL A 32 0.19 -4.79 11.24
C VAL A 32 0.01 -3.46 10.51
N ASN A 33 -0.55 -2.48 11.22
CA ASN A 33 -0.84 -1.15 10.74
C ASN A 33 0.19 -0.16 11.28
N PHE A 34 1.19 0.18 10.47
CA PHE A 34 2.23 1.13 10.82
C PHE A 34 1.68 2.55 10.88
N THR A 35 1.81 3.19 12.04
CA THR A 35 1.29 4.53 12.29
C THR A 35 2.27 5.37 13.11
N PHE A 36 1.94 6.62 13.37
CA PHE A 36 2.73 7.53 14.19
C PHE A 36 1.82 8.57 14.85
N GLU A 37 2.35 9.31 15.82
CA GLU A 37 1.59 10.33 16.53
C GLU A 37 1.03 11.42 15.59
N GLY A 38 -0.27 11.69 15.66
CA GLY A 38 -0.97 12.63 14.79
C GLY A 38 -1.32 12.09 13.40
N HIS A 39 -1.07 10.81 13.13
CA HIS A 39 -1.54 10.14 11.92
C HIS A 39 -3.05 9.85 12.00
N ALA A 40 -3.78 10.20 10.94
CA ALA A 40 -5.22 10.01 10.88
C ALA A 40 -5.56 8.57 10.46
N ILE A 41 -5.87 7.72 11.43
CA ILE A 41 -6.21 6.31 11.22
C ILE A 41 -7.71 6.06 11.37
N LYS A 42 -8.20 5.04 10.66
CA LYS A 42 -9.55 4.47 10.84
C LYS A 42 -9.49 3.06 11.39
N ARG A 43 -8.50 2.27 10.96
CA ARG A 43 -8.28 0.94 11.47
C ARG A 43 -7.53 0.99 12.80
N LYS A 44 -8.03 0.31 13.82
CA LYS A 44 -7.45 0.29 15.18
C LYS A 44 -6.80 -1.05 15.57
N ARG A 45 -7.04 -2.11 14.81
CA ARG A 45 -6.45 -3.43 15.04
C ARG A 45 -5.01 -3.45 14.51
N GLY A 46 -4.13 -4.18 15.19
CA GLY A 46 -2.76 -4.38 14.73
C GLY A 46 -1.90 -3.12 14.67
N LEU A 47 -2.22 -2.06 15.42
CA LEU A 47 -1.47 -0.81 15.36
C LEU A 47 -0.03 -0.99 15.85
N HIS A 48 0.92 -0.54 15.04
CA HIS A 48 2.32 -0.39 15.42
C HIS A 48 2.70 1.09 15.34
N PHE A 49 2.81 1.74 16.50
CA PHE A 49 3.25 3.13 16.58
C PHE A 49 4.76 3.20 16.40
N LEU A 50 5.19 3.71 15.25
CA LEU A 50 6.60 3.89 14.94
C LEU A 50 7.22 4.93 15.87
N THR A 51 8.25 4.50 16.58
CA THR A 51 9.13 5.37 17.35
C THR A 51 9.91 6.32 16.44
N HIS A 52 10.55 7.34 17.02
CA HIS A 52 11.42 8.25 16.28
C HIS A 52 12.56 7.49 15.56
N GLU A 53 13.16 6.51 16.24
CA GLU A 53 14.25 5.70 15.68
C GLU A 53 13.77 4.79 14.55
N GLU A 54 12.57 4.21 14.65
CA GLU A 54 12.00 3.45 13.54
C GLU A 54 11.64 4.36 12.35
N LEU A 55 11.04 5.53 12.59
CA LEU A 55 10.74 6.49 11.52
C LEU A 55 12.00 6.89 10.74
N LYS A 56 13.14 7.06 11.42
CA LYS A 56 14.44 7.34 10.77
C LYS A 56 14.89 6.23 9.82
N LYS A 57 14.57 4.96 10.08
CA LYS A 57 14.94 3.85 9.17
C LYS A 57 14.31 3.98 7.79
N GLY A 58 13.10 4.56 7.73
CA GLY A 58 12.40 4.86 6.47
C GLY A 58 12.68 6.27 5.94
N GLU A 59 13.71 6.95 6.44
CA GLU A 59 14.06 8.29 6.00
C GLU A 59 14.49 8.30 4.52
N VAL A 60 13.88 9.20 3.77
CA VAL A 60 14.11 9.37 2.35
C VAL A 60 14.04 10.85 2.02
N SER A 61 14.91 11.28 1.11
CA SER A 61 14.94 12.67 0.65
C SER A 61 13.67 12.99 -0.15
N LEU A 62 12.92 14.01 0.28
CA LEU A 62 11.77 14.52 -0.48
C LEU A 62 12.19 15.00 -1.88
N THR A 63 13.40 15.52 -2.03
CA THR A 63 13.95 15.94 -3.31
C THR A 63 14.13 14.73 -4.24
N TYR A 64 14.59 13.61 -3.70
CA TYR A 64 14.72 12.36 -4.43
C TYR A 64 13.35 11.82 -4.87
N ILE A 65 12.38 11.78 -3.96
CA ILE A 65 11.00 11.36 -4.28
C ILE A 65 10.40 12.28 -5.35
N SER A 66 10.57 13.60 -5.21
CA SER A 66 10.00 14.57 -6.15
C SER A 66 10.52 14.36 -7.58
N LYS A 67 11.82 14.11 -7.72
CA LYS A 67 12.46 13.78 -9.02
C LYS A 67 11.94 12.45 -9.57
N MET A 68 11.89 11.41 -8.73
CA MET A 68 11.43 10.08 -9.13
C MET A 68 9.96 10.06 -9.56
N MET A 69 9.11 10.79 -8.84
CA MET A 69 7.67 10.85 -9.04
C MET A 69 7.25 11.93 -10.05
N ASN A 70 8.22 12.63 -10.66
CA ASN A 70 8.05 13.77 -11.55
C ASN A 70 7.04 14.81 -11.03
N ARG A 71 7.10 15.15 -9.74
CA ARG A 71 6.14 16.08 -9.10
C ARG A 71 6.72 16.79 -7.89
N SER A 72 6.22 17.98 -7.62
CA SER A 72 6.54 18.72 -6.39
C SER A 72 5.61 18.28 -5.26
N TYR A 73 6.21 17.96 -4.12
CA TYR A 73 5.47 17.73 -2.88
C TYR A 73 5.55 18.98 -1.99
N ALA A 74 4.42 19.38 -1.39
CA ALA A 74 4.45 20.42 -0.38
C ALA A 74 5.31 19.94 0.80
N HIS A 75 6.35 20.73 1.14
CA HIS A 75 7.20 20.46 2.28
C HIS A 75 6.38 20.58 3.57
N GLY A 76 6.09 19.46 4.20
CA GLY A 76 5.39 19.42 5.48
C GLY A 76 5.91 18.27 6.35
N PRO A 77 6.13 18.51 7.67
CA PRO A 77 6.66 17.48 8.58
C PRO A 77 5.76 16.24 8.66
N LYS A 78 4.45 16.42 8.46
CA LYS A 78 3.48 15.31 8.42
C LYS A 78 3.64 14.42 7.19
N LEU A 79 3.94 15.00 6.02
CA LEU A 79 4.15 14.22 4.80
C LEU A 79 5.38 13.33 4.94
N LYS A 80 6.47 13.85 5.52
CA LYS A 80 7.68 13.06 5.78
C LYS A 80 7.36 11.80 6.60
N LYS A 81 6.62 11.95 7.71
CA LYS A 81 6.22 10.82 8.55
C LYS A 81 5.33 9.80 7.82
N VAL A 82 4.43 10.27 6.95
CA VAL A 82 3.61 9.37 6.09
C VAL A 82 4.49 8.56 5.13
N LEU A 83 5.48 9.18 4.50
CA LEU A 83 6.38 8.48 3.58
C LEU A 83 7.26 7.46 4.33
N GLN A 84 7.72 7.81 5.53
CA GLN A 84 8.44 6.91 6.44
C GLN A 84 7.56 5.72 6.85
N SER A 85 6.29 5.93 7.20
CA SER A 85 5.40 4.81 7.54
C SER A 85 5.11 3.91 6.34
N ILE A 86 4.96 4.48 5.14
CA ILE A 86 4.80 3.69 3.91
C ILE A 86 6.05 2.84 3.64
N TRP A 87 7.25 3.37 3.90
CA TRP A 87 8.47 2.58 3.78
C TRP A 87 8.42 1.30 4.62
N HIS A 88 7.97 1.38 5.89
CA HIS A 88 7.84 0.19 6.75
C HIS A 88 6.83 -0.82 6.22
N GLN A 89 5.68 -0.34 5.72
CA GLN A 89 4.65 -1.20 5.12
C GLN A 89 5.23 -2.01 3.96
N ILE A 90 5.87 -1.32 3.02
CA ILE A 90 6.41 -1.96 1.84
C ILE A 90 7.62 -2.80 2.19
N ASN A 91 8.53 -2.33 3.05
CA ASN A 91 9.76 -3.05 3.42
C ASN A 91 9.45 -4.41 4.07
N SER A 92 8.42 -4.50 4.91
CA SER A 92 8.01 -5.74 5.57
C SER A 92 7.26 -6.75 4.67
N ALA A 93 6.80 -6.32 3.50
CA ALA A 93 6.04 -7.17 2.58
C ALA A 93 6.91 -7.79 1.47
N GLU A 94 6.50 -8.95 0.95
CA GLU A 94 7.09 -9.55 -0.27
C GLU A 94 6.26 -9.23 -1.53
N GLU A 95 4.97 -8.94 -1.32
CA GLU A 95 3.99 -8.66 -2.36
C GLU A 95 3.15 -7.44 -1.97
N VAL A 96 2.82 -6.59 -2.93
CA VAL A 96 2.23 -5.27 -2.69
C VAL A 96 1.00 -5.09 -3.58
N PHE A 97 -0.12 -4.72 -2.95
CA PHE A 97 -1.38 -4.41 -3.60
C PHE A 97 -1.77 -2.97 -3.28
N ILE A 98 -2.01 -2.19 -4.33
CA ILE A 98 -2.33 -0.77 -4.23
C ILE A 98 -3.66 -0.49 -4.93
N ILE A 99 -4.53 0.29 -4.29
CA ILE A 99 -5.70 0.88 -4.96
C ILE A 99 -5.43 2.35 -5.26
N GLY A 100 -5.51 2.76 -6.53
CA GLY A 100 -5.19 4.13 -6.90
C GLY A 100 -5.54 4.49 -8.34
N LYS A 101 -4.76 5.42 -8.90
CA LYS A 101 -4.78 5.82 -10.30
C LYS A 101 -3.35 5.84 -10.80
N ILE A 102 -3.09 5.16 -11.91
CA ILE A 102 -1.83 5.25 -12.64
C ILE A 102 -1.92 6.46 -13.57
N LEU A 103 -0.88 7.28 -13.55
CA LEU A 103 -0.77 8.47 -14.39
C LEU A 103 -0.09 8.11 -15.71
N ASP A 104 -0.12 9.05 -16.67
CA ASP A 104 0.46 8.86 -18.00
C ASP A 104 1.97 8.63 -17.97
N ASP A 105 2.65 9.10 -16.92
CA ASP A 105 4.07 8.85 -16.65
C ASP A 105 4.36 7.47 -16.03
N GLY A 106 3.34 6.62 -15.85
CA GLY A 106 3.45 5.27 -15.29
C GLY A 106 3.57 5.20 -13.77
N THR A 107 3.48 6.33 -13.07
CA THR A 107 3.51 6.37 -11.60
C THR A 107 2.10 6.39 -11.00
N VAL A 108 1.97 6.03 -9.72
CA VAL A 108 0.68 6.12 -9.02
C VAL A 108 0.47 7.51 -8.42
N LYS A 109 -0.76 8.02 -8.50
CA LYS A 109 -1.14 9.35 -7.99
C LYS A 109 -1.01 9.46 -6.45
N GLY A 110 -0.52 10.60 -5.98
CA GLY A 110 -0.50 10.97 -4.56
C GLY A 110 0.61 10.30 -3.72
N GLY A 111 0.41 10.25 -2.40
CA GLY A 111 1.37 9.65 -1.46
C GLY A 111 1.51 8.13 -1.61
N THR A 112 0.45 7.45 -2.05
CA THR A 112 0.48 6.03 -2.42
C THR A 112 1.47 5.74 -3.56
N GLY A 113 1.74 6.73 -4.42
CA GLY A 113 2.78 6.69 -5.45
C GLY A 113 4.14 6.28 -4.92
N TRP A 114 4.53 6.82 -3.76
CA TRP A 114 5.79 6.46 -3.12
C TRP A 114 5.87 4.97 -2.79
N GLY A 115 4.79 4.38 -2.26
CA GLY A 115 4.75 2.95 -1.96
C GLY A 115 4.89 2.08 -3.20
N ALA A 116 4.30 2.49 -4.32
CA ALA A 116 4.45 1.80 -5.60
C ALA A 116 5.89 1.87 -6.11
N GLU A 117 6.50 3.06 -6.18
CA GLU A 117 7.88 3.19 -6.67
C GLU A 117 8.89 2.51 -5.76
N PHE A 118 8.70 2.55 -4.44
CA PHE A 118 9.56 1.82 -3.52
C PHE A 118 9.42 0.30 -3.68
N ALA A 119 8.22 -0.22 -3.94
CA ALA A 119 8.04 -1.62 -4.28
C ALA A 119 8.76 -2.00 -5.59
N LYS A 120 8.75 -1.13 -6.61
CA LYS A 120 9.52 -1.33 -7.85
C LYS A 120 11.02 -1.40 -7.57
N MET A 121 11.56 -0.46 -6.78
CA MET A 121 12.98 -0.43 -6.38
C MET A 121 13.41 -1.69 -5.64
N CYS A 122 12.55 -2.22 -4.77
CA CYS A 122 12.82 -3.47 -4.06
C CYS A 122 12.56 -4.74 -4.89
N ASN A 123 12.19 -4.62 -6.17
CA ASN A 123 11.80 -5.74 -7.04
C ASN A 123 10.68 -6.62 -6.44
N LYS A 124 9.74 -6.00 -5.72
CA LYS A 124 8.60 -6.71 -5.12
C LYS A 124 7.50 -6.96 -6.15
N SER A 125 6.73 -8.03 -5.96
CA SER A 125 5.54 -8.29 -6.77
C SER A 125 4.53 -7.18 -6.51
N LEU A 126 4.25 -6.34 -7.51
CA LEU A 126 3.45 -5.13 -7.37
C LEU A 126 2.23 -5.15 -8.27
N TYR A 127 1.06 -4.99 -7.67
CA TYR A 127 -0.22 -4.84 -8.35
C TYR A 127 -0.89 -3.52 -7.98
N VAL A 128 -1.46 -2.85 -8.96
CA VAL A 128 -2.28 -1.65 -8.78
C VAL A 128 -3.65 -1.90 -9.39
N PHE A 129 -4.70 -1.71 -8.61
CA PHE A 129 -6.04 -1.55 -9.15
C PHE A 129 -6.23 -0.08 -9.50
N ASP A 130 -6.33 0.20 -10.80
CA ASP A 130 -6.66 1.53 -11.27
C ASP A 130 -8.17 1.74 -11.17
N GLN A 131 -8.61 2.68 -10.33
CA GLN A 131 -10.04 2.92 -10.10
C GLN A 131 -10.76 3.56 -11.30
N GLU A 132 -10.05 4.23 -12.21
CA GLU A 132 -10.65 4.81 -13.41
C GLU A 132 -10.80 3.75 -14.51
N GLN A 133 -9.78 2.91 -14.69
CA GLN A 133 -9.83 1.80 -15.65
C GLN A 133 -10.63 0.61 -15.13
N LYS A 134 -10.84 0.52 -13.81
CA LYS A 134 -11.49 -0.58 -13.09
C LYS A 134 -10.80 -1.93 -13.31
N GLU A 135 -9.48 -1.89 -13.38
CA GLU A 135 -8.67 -3.05 -13.74
C GLU A 135 -7.43 -3.20 -12.85
N TRP A 136 -7.04 -4.45 -12.63
CA TRP A 136 -5.78 -4.80 -11.98
C TRP A 136 -4.64 -4.84 -12.99
N LEU A 137 -3.57 -4.15 -12.66
CA LEU A 137 -2.36 -4.03 -13.44
C LEU A 137 -1.18 -4.50 -12.59
N LYS A 138 -0.33 -5.35 -13.15
CA LYS A 138 0.93 -5.80 -12.54
C LYS A 138 2.10 -5.07 -13.17
N TRP A 139 3.04 -4.63 -12.34
CA TRP A 139 4.32 -4.11 -12.82
C TRP A 139 5.21 -5.26 -13.31
N ASN A 140 5.75 -5.16 -14.54
CA ASN A 140 6.62 -6.18 -15.12
C ASN A 140 8.08 -5.71 -15.32
N GLN A 141 8.55 -4.74 -14.52
CA GLN A 141 9.87 -4.09 -14.60
C GLN A 141 10.04 -3.07 -15.75
N ASP A 142 9.05 -2.97 -16.63
CA ASP A 142 9.07 -2.02 -17.76
C ASP A 142 7.76 -1.23 -17.84
N ARG A 143 6.63 -1.93 -17.80
CA ARG A 143 5.30 -1.35 -17.96
C ARG A 143 4.25 -2.04 -17.10
N TRP A 144 3.10 -1.39 -17.00
CA TRP A 144 1.91 -1.98 -16.41
C TRP A 144 1.26 -2.94 -17.41
N LYS A 145 0.91 -4.14 -16.95
CA LYS A 145 0.18 -5.13 -17.74
C LYS A 145 -1.04 -5.63 -16.98
N LYS A 146 -2.16 -5.81 -17.67
CA LYS A 146 -3.37 -6.39 -17.07
C LYS A 146 -3.03 -7.75 -16.44
N ALA A 147 -3.51 -7.97 -15.23
CA ALA A 147 -3.24 -9.20 -14.50
C ALA A 147 -4.38 -9.52 -13.54
N THR A 148 -4.62 -10.81 -13.32
CA THR A 148 -5.47 -11.27 -12.23
C THR A 148 -4.65 -11.32 -10.94
N PRO A 149 -4.93 -10.47 -9.94
CA PRO A 149 -4.16 -10.45 -8.72
C PRO A 149 -4.49 -11.69 -7.88
N LYS A 150 -3.50 -12.16 -7.13
CA LYS A 150 -3.69 -13.22 -6.13
C LYS A 150 -2.64 -13.04 -5.05
N ILE A 151 -3.03 -13.10 -3.79
CA ILE A 151 -2.09 -13.10 -2.66
C ILE A 151 -1.38 -14.45 -2.66
N ARG A 152 -0.10 -14.43 -3.00
CA ARG A 152 0.77 -15.63 -3.13
C ARG A 152 1.82 -15.69 -2.04
N LYS A 153 2.11 -14.57 -1.39
CA LYS A 153 3.11 -14.45 -0.33
C LYS A 153 2.44 -14.36 1.03
N LYS A 154 3.10 -14.93 2.04
CA LYS A 154 2.66 -14.88 3.44
C LYS A 154 2.64 -13.44 3.95
N HIS A 155 3.66 -12.67 3.60
CA HIS A 155 3.80 -11.27 3.96
C HIS A 155 3.47 -10.37 2.77
N PHE A 156 2.39 -9.60 2.88
CA PHE A 156 1.96 -8.72 1.81
C PHE A 156 1.50 -7.37 2.34
N ALA A 157 1.61 -6.33 1.52
CA ALA A 157 1.18 -4.98 1.85
C ALA A 157 -0.11 -4.62 1.10
N GLY A 158 -1.01 -3.94 1.80
CA GLY A 158 -2.23 -3.36 1.25
C GLY A 158 -2.24 -1.86 1.48
N GLY A 159 -2.24 -1.08 0.40
CA GLY A 159 -2.18 0.38 0.46
C GLY A 159 -3.12 1.02 -0.55
N GLY A 160 -3.32 2.34 -0.45
CA GLY A 160 -4.08 3.00 -1.50
C GLY A 160 -4.61 4.39 -1.19
N THR A 161 -5.49 4.83 -2.08
CA THR A 161 -6.23 6.08 -1.97
C THR A 161 -7.13 6.13 -0.73
N ARG A 162 -7.31 7.35 -0.20
CA ARG A 162 -8.33 7.64 0.82
C ARG A 162 -9.74 7.74 0.27
N PHE A 163 -9.85 7.91 -1.05
CA PHE A 163 -11.10 8.05 -1.80
C PHE A 163 -11.40 6.73 -2.52
N LEU A 164 -11.67 5.69 -1.72
CA LEU A 164 -11.97 4.35 -2.22
C LEU A 164 -13.35 4.34 -2.91
N THR A 165 -13.41 3.86 -4.15
CA THR A 165 -14.67 3.68 -4.88
C THR A 165 -15.32 2.34 -4.55
N ALA A 166 -16.60 2.15 -4.92
CA ALA A 166 -17.28 0.86 -4.80
C ALA A 166 -16.53 -0.24 -5.57
N ASP A 167 -16.03 0.06 -6.76
CA ASP A 167 -15.24 -0.88 -7.57
C ASP A 167 -13.91 -1.22 -6.90
N GLY A 168 -13.20 -0.24 -6.34
CA GLY A 168 -11.97 -0.48 -5.57
C GLY A 168 -12.22 -1.33 -4.33
N LYS A 169 -13.31 -1.08 -3.60
CA LYS A 169 -13.73 -1.89 -2.46
C LYS A 169 -14.02 -3.33 -2.87
N LYS A 170 -14.77 -3.52 -3.96
CA LYS A 170 -15.06 -4.85 -4.52
C LYS A 170 -13.77 -5.56 -4.95
N ALA A 171 -12.84 -4.85 -5.58
CA ALA A 171 -11.56 -5.39 -6.01
C ALA A 171 -10.73 -5.93 -4.84
N ILE A 172 -10.70 -5.25 -3.69
CA ILE A 172 -10.07 -5.76 -2.46
C ILE A 172 -10.79 -7.01 -1.96
N ALA A 173 -12.12 -6.97 -1.84
CA ALA A 173 -12.89 -8.13 -1.36
C ALA A 173 -12.67 -9.38 -2.24
N ASP A 174 -12.69 -9.21 -3.57
CA ASP A 174 -12.45 -10.29 -4.53
C ASP A 174 -11.01 -10.83 -4.44
N LEU A 175 -10.02 -9.96 -4.19
CA LEU A 175 -8.63 -10.38 -3.97
C LEU A 175 -8.51 -11.36 -2.79
N TYR A 176 -9.12 -11.04 -1.64
CA TYR A 176 -9.09 -11.94 -0.48
C TYR A 176 -9.84 -13.23 -0.77
N LYS A 177 -11.07 -13.13 -1.28
CA LYS A 177 -11.93 -14.29 -1.58
C LYS A 177 -11.27 -15.31 -2.50
N THR A 178 -10.47 -14.85 -3.46
CA THR A 178 -9.80 -15.72 -4.44
C THR A 178 -8.44 -16.26 -3.97
N SER A 179 -7.88 -15.70 -2.90
CA SER A 179 -6.51 -15.99 -2.45
C SER A 179 -6.44 -16.75 -1.13
N ILE A 180 -7.28 -16.37 -0.17
CA ILE A 180 -7.30 -16.87 1.21
C ILE A 180 -8.50 -17.80 1.37
N LYS A 181 -8.26 -19.00 1.91
CA LYS A 181 -9.27 -20.02 2.18
C LYS A 181 -9.26 -20.34 3.66
#